data_AF-A0A7W0WJ85-F1
#
_entry.id   AF-A0A7W0WJ85-F1
#
_cell.length_a   1.000
_cell.length_b   1.000
_cell.length_c   1.000
_cell.angle_alpha   90.00
_cell.angle_beta   90.00
_cell.angle_gamma   90.00
#
_symmetry.space_group_name_H-M   'P 1'
#
loop_
_entity.id
_entity.type
_entity.pdbx_description
1 polymer ?
#
loop_
_entity_poly.entity_id
_entity_poly.type
_entity_poly.pdbx_seq_one_letter_code
_entity_poly.pdbx_strand_id
1 'polypeptide(L)'
;MLLWTALLAASAFTGPGPVPQVSVSVKVDSSKHELTITAGPYDLLNMPPMEDHGMMDLGASHDTPVQQFTWPIDGWFRGFRVDVVDGNNRPLPRDVIHHMIMVNFSRRQLLYPAAERLMGAGTETEGEISVPKTIGVPMAPGMRLGMYVAWHNDTGRDLAGAFLKVTMLWTPKNQNPRPVNSLPIYMDVNLTVGGTNTFDVPPGKSSKSFDFTLPVAGRLLGVGGHMHDYGVGVRLEDLETGKVITRVTTTRDDAGKVTKVSRKLYGVSGDGLKLRANHRYRVVGDYDNPTGQLKVKGAMAHMVGLFVPDDLSRWPAIDPRDPTYQRDLASLQVRGVPSAAGQHGGGHQEHAEVAEPGKPQQGDAAGTEHTGHK
;
A
#
# COMPACT_ATOMS: atom_id res chain seq x y z
N MET A 1 -31.02 -22.54 67.79
CA MET A 1 -30.33 -21.33 67.30
C MET A 1 -28.92 -21.73 66.93
N LEU A 2 -28.49 -21.51 65.68
CA LEU A 2 -27.11 -21.40 65.14
C LEU A 2 -27.23 -21.70 63.63
N LEU A 3 -27.58 -20.68 62.82
CA LEU A 3 -26.68 -19.83 62.00
C LEU A 3 -26.05 -20.59 60.83
N TRP A 4 -26.72 -20.48 59.67
CA TRP A 4 -26.16 -20.79 58.36
C TRP A 4 -25.32 -19.60 57.89
N THR A 5 -24.02 -19.81 57.65
CA THR A 5 -23.16 -18.86 56.93
C THR A 5 -23.19 -19.18 55.43
N ALA A 6 -23.71 -18.26 54.63
CA ALA A 6 -23.57 -18.27 53.18
C ALA A 6 -22.16 -17.81 52.80
N LEU A 7 -21.40 -18.64 52.09
CA LEU A 7 -20.18 -18.20 51.38
C LEU A 7 -20.62 -17.52 50.07
N LEU A 8 -20.39 -16.21 49.97
CA LEU A 8 -20.33 -15.54 48.66
C LEU A 8 -19.00 -15.90 48.00
N ALA A 9 -19.06 -16.67 46.91
CA ALA A 9 -17.94 -16.78 45.97
C ALA A 9 -17.87 -15.48 45.17
N ALA A 10 -16.87 -14.64 45.47
CA ALA A 10 -16.54 -13.51 44.63
C ALA A 10 -15.85 -14.02 43.36
N SER A 11 -16.58 -14.10 42.26
CA SER A 11 -15.99 -14.29 40.93
C SER A 11 -15.16 -13.06 40.59
N ALA A 12 -13.84 -13.16 40.71
CA ALA A 12 -12.93 -12.16 40.18
C ALA A 12 -13.06 -12.18 38.65
N PHE A 13 -13.74 -11.19 38.08
CA PHE A 13 -13.63 -10.89 36.67
C PHE A 13 -12.18 -10.44 36.41
N THR A 14 -11.35 -11.34 35.90
CA THR A 14 -10.09 -10.95 35.27
C THR A 14 -10.46 -10.19 34.01
N GLY A 15 -10.37 -8.88 34.05
CA GLY A 15 -10.42 -8.05 32.84
C GLY A 15 -9.42 -8.56 31.80
N PRO A 16 -9.63 -8.26 30.50
CA PRO A 16 -8.68 -8.65 29.48
C PRO A 16 -7.28 -8.17 29.87
N GLY A 17 -6.33 -9.10 29.91
CA GLY A 17 -4.93 -8.79 30.22
C GLY A 17 -4.37 -7.75 29.24
N PRO A 18 -3.27 -7.08 29.58
CA PRO A 18 -2.66 -6.10 28.69
C PRO A 18 -2.37 -6.74 27.33
N VAL A 19 -2.85 -6.11 26.26
CA VAL A 19 -2.57 -6.52 24.87
C VAL A 19 -1.05 -6.58 24.70
N PRO A 20 -0.48 -7.69 24.18
CA PRO A 20 0.95 -7.80 23.98
C PRO A 20 1.44 -6.66 23.07
N GLN A 21 2.47 -5.92 23.52
CA GLN A 21 3.10 -4.93 22.66
C GLN A 21 3.81 -5.65 21.50
N VAL A 22 3.49 -5.26 20.27
CA VAL A 22 4.20 -5.71 19.07
C VAL A 22 5.67 -5.30 19.20
N SER A 23 6.55 -6.28 19.19
CA SER A 23 8.00 -6.08 19.21
C SER A 23 8.57 -6.25 17.80
N VAL A 24 9.70 -5.58 17.52
CA VAL A 24 10.43 -5.70 16.26
C VAL A 24 11.85 -6.13 16.58
N SER A 25 12.30 -7.21 15.95
CA SER A 25 13.68 -7.69 16.06
C SER A 25 14.30 -7.85 14.68
N VAL A 26 15.59 -7.58 14.59
CA VAL A 26 16.37 -7.68 13.35
C VAL A 26 17.54 -8.62 13.58
N LYS A 27 17.69 -9.62 12.73
CA LYS A 27 18.80 -10.58 12.75
C LYS A 27 19.50 -10.58 11.40
N VAL A 28 20.83 -10.55 11.42
CA VAL A 28 21.66 -10.66 10.21
C VAL A 28 22.28 -12.06 10.15
N ASP A 29 22.15 -12.72 9.00
CA ASP A 29 22.89 -13.92 8.65
C ASP A 29 23.82 -13.60 7.47
N SER A 30 25.04 -13.20 7.81
CA SER A 30 26.05 -12.83 6.82
C SER A 30 26.50 -13.99 5.95
N SER A 31 26.36 -15.24 6.40
CA SER A 31 26.74 -16.42 5.60
C SER A 31 25.80 -16.65 4.42
N LYS A 32 24.54 -16.22 4.57
CA LYS A 32 23.49 -16.33 3.54
C LYS A 32 23.24 -15.01 2.79
N HIS A 33 23.83 -13.92 3.27
CA HIS A 33 23.47 -12.56 2.88
C HIS A 33 21.96 -12.29 3.03
N GLU A 34 21.45 -12.66 4.21
CA GLU A 34 20.06 -12.45 4.61
C GLU A 34 19.99 -11.53 5.84
N LEU A 35 18.94 -10.73 5.91
CA LEU A 35 18.52 -9.99 7.10
C LEU A 35 17.05 -10.34 7.36
N THR A 36 16.73 -10.86 8.54
CA THR A 36 15.36 -11.19 8.92
C THR A 36 14.84 -10.18 9.92
N ILE A 37 13.73 -9.53 9.57
CA ILE A 37 12.92 -8.73 10.50
C ILE A 37 11.78 -9.64 10.99
N THR A 38 11.66 -9.78 12.30
CA THR A 38 10.51 -10.48 12.92
C THR A 38 9.72 -9.47 13.73
N ALA A 39 8.42 -9.39 13.47
CA ALA A 39 7.52 -8.56 14.23
C ALA A 39 6.28 -9.30 14.71
N GLY A 40 5.84 -8.97 15.93
CA GLY A 40 4.71 -9.59 16.60
C GLY A 40 4.94 -9.66 18.12
N PRO A 41 4.08 -10.39 18.85
CA PRO A 41 2.93 -11.14 18.34
C PRO A 41 1.78 -10.24 17.86
N TYR A 42 0.99 -10.72 16.91
CA TYR A 42 -0.30 -10.16 16.49
C TYR A 42 -1.42 -11.16 16.77
N ASP A 43 -2.55 -10.64 17.23
CA ASP A 43 -3.79 -11.41 17.29
C ASP A 43 -4.67 -11.01 16.09
N LEU A 44 -4.82 -11.93 15.15
CA LEU A 44 -5.53 -11.72 13.89
C LEU A 44 -6.94 -12.29 14.00
N LEU A 45 -7.91 -11.42 14.29
CA LEU A 45 -9.32 -11.81 14.33
C LEU A 45 -9.79 -12.29 12.95
N ASN A 46 -10.64 -13.31 12.95
CA ASN A 46 -11.29 -13.77 11.73
C ASN A 46 -12.22 -12.69 11.17
N MET A 47 -12.06 -12.43 9.88
CA MET A 47 -12.83 -11.46 9.12
C MET A 47 -13.49 -12.19 7.95
N PRO A 48 -14.69 -12.74 8.14
CA PRO A 48 -15.44 -13.31 7.03
C PRO A 48 -15.76 -12.21 6.00
N PRO A 49 -16.03 -12.57 4.73
CA PRO A 49 -16.39 -11.60 3.70
C PRO A 49 -17.56 -10.74 4.19
N MET A 50 -17.32 -9.46 4.40
CA MET A 50 -18.38 -8.53 4.81
C MET A 50 -19.12 -8.04 3.57
N GLU A 51 -20.45 -7.95 3.66
CA GLU A 51 -21.25 -7.20 2.70
C GLU A 51 -20.80 -5.72 2.66
N ASP A 52 -21.02 -5.07 1.51
CA ASP A 52 -20.41 -3.84 0.97
C ASP A 52 -20.29 -2.59 1.89
N HIS A 53 -20.78 -2.64 3.13
CA HIS A 53 -20.76 -1.53 4.09
C HIS A 53 -19.65 -1.59 5.16
N GLY A 54 -19.00 -2.74 5.36
CA GLY A 54 -18.01 -2.92 6.42
C GLY A 54 -16.61 -2.34 6.13
N MET A 55 -16.29 -2.06 4.87
CA MET A 55 -14.96 -1.57 4.46
C MET A 55 -14.73 -0.08 4.75
N MET A 56 -15.80 0.67 5.05
CA MET A 56 -15.79 2.13 5.19
C MET A 56 -15.09 2.61 6.47
N ASP A 57 -15.24 1.87 7.56
CA ASP A 57 -14.65 2.20 8.88
C ASP A 57 -13.30 1.48 9.11
N LEU A 58 -12.94 0.57 8.21
CA LEU A 58 -11.87 -0.40 8.39
C LEU A 58 -10.63 -0.18 7.52
N GLY A 59 -10.73 0.61 6.45
CA GLY A 59 -9.63 0.90 5.53
C GLY A 59 -8.40 1.59 6.16
N ALA A 60 -8.52 2.08 7.40
CA ALA A 60 -7.41 2.58 8.22
C ALA A 60 -7.16 1.75 9.50
N SER A 61 -8.09 0.86 9.88
CA SER A 61 -8.06 0.14 11.17
C SER A 61 -7.47 -1.28 11.10
N HIS A 62 -7.12 -1.77 9.91
CA HIS A 62 -6.34 -3.01 9.73
C HIS A 62 -4.85 -2.81 9.52
N ASP A 63 -4.42 -1.58 9.26
CA ASP A 63 -3.01 -1.25 9.22
C ASP A 63 -2.44 -1.26 10.65
N THR A 64 -1.38 -2.01 10.87
CA THR A 64 -0.61 -1.90 12.11
C THR A 64 0.05 -0.53 12.22
N PRO A 65 0.40 -0.06 13.45
CA PRO A 65 1.37 0.99 13.61
C PRO A 65 2.64 0.75 12.81
N VAL A 66 3.26 1.82 12.31
CA VAL A 66 4.55 1.69 11.64
C VAL A 66 5.60 1.22 12.64
N GLN A 67 6.11 0.03 12.38
CA GLN A 67 7.14 -0.64 13.14
C GLN A 67 8.51 -0.24 12.62
N GLN A 68 9.20 0.62 13.37
CA GLN A 68 10.48 1.19 12.96
C GLN A 68 11.66 0.33 13.39
N PHE A 69 12.70 0.33 12.56
CA PHE A 69 14.00 -0.26 12.86
C PHE A 69 15.11 0.45 12.08
N THR A 70 16.36 0.21 12.47
CA THR A 70 17.52 0.75 11.77
C THR A 70 18.16 -0.33 10.92
N TRP A 71 18.44 -0.01 9.65
CA TRP A 71 19.15 -0.92 8.76
C TRP A 71 20.63 -1.06 9.19
N PRO A 72 21.16 -2.29 9.38
CA PRO A 72 22.50 -2.50 9.94
C PRO A 72 23.58 -2.84 8.91
N ILE A 73 23.24 -3.00 7.63
CA ILE A 73 24.15 -3.59 6.62
C ILE A 73 24.59 -2.54 5.59
N ASP A 74 25.82 -2.63 5.12
CA ASP A 74 26.29 -1.88 3.96
C ASP A 74 26.27 -2.76 2.71
N GLY A 75 25.61 -2.32 1.64
CA GLY A 75 25.46 -3.11 0.41
C GLY A 75 24.20 -2.76 -0.38
N TRP A 76 23.64 -3.73 -1.08
CA TRP A 76 22.44 -3.55 -1.89
C TRP A 76 21.32 -4.48 -1.46
N PHE A 77 20.15 -3.94 -1.17
CA PHE A 77 18.91 -4.72 -1.09
C PHE A 77 18.52 -5.20 -2.49
N ARG A 78 18.25 -6.49 -2.66
CA ARG A 78 17.98 -7.08 -3.99
C ARG A 78 16.76 -7.99 -4.05
N GLY A 79 16.04 -8.17 -2.94
CA GLY A 79 14.91 -9.09 -2.91
C GLY A 79 14.48 -9.43 -1.50
N PHE A 80 13.35 -10.11 -1.39
CA PHE A 80 12.76 -10.47 -0.11
C PHE A 80 11.83 -11.68 -0.23
N ARG A 81 11.52 -12.28 0.92
CA ARG A 81 10.37 -13.16 1.13
C ARG A 81 9.63 -12.69 2.39
N VAL A 82 8.32 -12.93 2.42
CA VAL A 82 7.48 -12.64 3.58
C VAL A 82 6.74 -13.90 3.99
N ASP A 83 6.89 -14.25 5.26
CA ASP A 83 6.29 -15.41 5.90
C ASP A 83 5.44 -14.95 7.10
N VAL A 84 4.38 -15.69 7.41
CA VAL A 84 3.61 -15.55 8.65
C VAL A 84 3.81 -16.85 9.43
N VAL A 85 4.17 -16.75 10.71
CA VAL A 85 4.43 -17.92 11.56
C VAL A 85 3.79 -17.76 12.94
N ASP A 86 3.56 -18.88 13.64
CA ASP A 86 3.16 -18.86 15.04
C ASP A 86 4.36 -18.66 16.00
N GLY A 87 4.09 -18.60 17.31
CA GLY A 87 5.14 -18.50 18.34
C GLY A 87 6.13 -19.67 18.39
N ASN A 88 5.80 -20.81 17.77
CA ASN A 88 6.69 -21.98 17.62
C ASN A 88 7.40 -22.00 16.26
N ASN A 89 7.33 -20.90 15.48
CA ASN A 89 7.87 -20.78 14.14
C ASN A 89 7.26 -21.75 13.12
N ARG A 90 6.03 -22.22 13.34
CA ARG A 90 5.27 -23.01 12.36
C ARG A 90 4.59 -22.06 11.37
N PRO A 91 4.59 -22.38 10.06
CA PRO A 91 3.92 -21.55 9.06
C PRO A 91 2.42 -21.39 9.36
N LEU A 92 1.94 -20.16 9.24
CA LEU A 92 0.53 -19.80 9.18
C LEU A 92 0.14 -19.45 7.73
N PRO A 93 -1.16 -19.43 7.38
CA PRO A 93 -1.60 -18.99 6.07
C PRO A 93 -1.06 -17.58 5.76
N ARG A 94 -0.45 -17.41 4.59
CA ARG A 94 0.23 -16.16 4.17
C ARG A 94 -0.74 -15.17 3.54
N ASP A 95 -1.79 -15.68 2.93
CA ASP A 95 -2.88 -14.94 2.31
C ASP A 95 -3.62 -14.01 3.29
N VAL A 96 -3.46 -14.22 4.60
CA VAL A 96 -3.89 -13.27 5.63
C VAL A 96 -3.21 -11.90 5.55
N ILE A 97 -2.09 -11.78 4.82
CA ILE A 97 -1.50 -10.48 4.47
C ILE A 97 -2.31 -9.92 3.31
N HIS A 98 -3.07 -8.85 3.58
CA HIS A 98 -3.72 -8.09 2.52
C HIS A 98 -2.68 -7.27 1.75
N HIS A 99 -1.91 -6.45 2.48
CA HIS A 99 -0.68 -5.85 1.96
C HIS A 99 0.27 -5.45 3.09
N MET A 100 1.56 -5.40 2.79
CA MET A 100 2.62 -4.93 3.66
C MET A 100 3.50 -3.98 2.87
N ILE A 101 3.85 -2.84 3.47
CA ILE A 101 4.74 -1.85 2.85
C ILE A 101 5.92 -1.59 3.78
N MET A 102 7.12 -1.61 3.21
CA MET A 102 8.31 -1.11 3.88
C MET A 102 8.62 0.31 3.41
N VAL A 103 8.84 1.20 4.36
CA VAL A 103 9.16 2.60 4.16
C VAL A 103 10.62 2.85 4.53
N ASN A 104 11.31 3.60 3.69
CA ASN A 104 12.63 4.14 3.97
C ASN A 104 12.52 5.63 4.25
N PHE A 105 12.67 6.00 5.53
CA PHE A 105 12.59 7.38 6.00
C PHE A 105 13.87 8.19 5.74
N SER A 106 14.94 7.54 5.27
CA SER A 106 16.21 8.17 4.93
C SER A 106 16.32 8.56 3.44
N ARG A 107 15.29 8.29 2.63
CA ARG A 107 15.25 8.65 1.21
C ARG A 107 13.85 9.07 0.78
N ARG A 108 13.75 10.01 -0.16
CA ARG A 108 12.48 10.47 -0.75
C ARG A 108 12.07 9.55 -1.90
N GLN A 109 10.76 9.38 -2.12
CA GLN A 109 10.22 8.87 -3.38
C GLN A 109 10.68 9.71 -4.58
N LEU A 110 10.66 9.18 -5.80
CA LEU A 110 11.02 9.94 -7.00
C LEU A 110 9.94 10.97 -7.35
N LEU A 111 8.72 10.48 -7.56
CA LEU A 111 7.64 11.26 -8.17
C LEU A 111 7.00 12.25 -7.20
N TYR A 112 6.99 11.93 -5.90
CA TYR A 112 6.21 12.66 -4.91
C TYR A 112 7.06 13.03 -3.69
N PRO A 113 6.82 14.20 -3.05
CA PRO A 113 7.40 14.53 -1.75
C PRO A 113 6.83 13.63 -0.64
N ALA A 114 7.31 12.38 -0.60
CA ALA A 114 6.94 11.36 0.37
C ALA A 114 8.17 10.53 0.74
N ALA A 115 8.14 9.86 1.89
CA ALA A 115 9.15 8.87 2.24
C ALA A 115 9.14 7.72 1.22
N GLU A 116 10.31 7.20 0.88
CA GLU A 116 10.41 6.12 -0.09
C GLU A 116 9.63 4.88 0.36
N ARG A 117 8.82 4.32 -0.54
CA ARG A 117 8.21 2.99 -0.39
C ARG A 117 9.19 2.01 -0.99
N LEU A 118 10.00 1.39 -0.13
CA LEU A 118 11.15 0.57 -0.51
C LEU A 118 10.72 -0.73 -1.20
N MET A 119 9.71 -1.37 -0.65
CA MET A 119 9.11 -2.60 -1.18
C MET A 119 7.67 -2.76 -0.67
N GLY A 120 6.89 -3.57 -1.38
CA GLY A 120 5.57 -3.99 -0.95
C GLY A 120 5.32 -5.47 -1.23
N ALA A 121 4.43 -6.09 -0.46
CA ALA A 121 3.95 -7.45 -0.67
C ALA A 121 2.45 -7.50 -0.37
N GLY A 122 1.65 -8.00 -1.30
CA GLY A 122 0.23 -8.32 -1.06
C GLY A 122 -0.06 -9.81 -1.08
N THR A 123 -1.34 -10.15 -1.03
CA THR A 123 -1.84 -11.53 -1.19
C THR A 123 -1.30 -12.19 -2.46
N GLU A 124 -1.13 -11.42 -3.53
CA GLU A 124 -0.63 -11.85 -4.85
C GLU A 124 0.89 -12.07 -4.93
N THR A 125 1.62 -11.78 -3.85
CA THR A 125 3.06 -12.00 -3.78
C THR A 125 3.31 -13.41 -3.25
N GLU A 126 3.97 -14.27 -4.01
CA GLU A 126 4.26 -15.64 -3.59
C GLU A 126 5.77 -15.86 -3.61
N GLY A 127 6.26 -16.63 -2.63
CA GLY A 127 7.66 -17.03 -2.55
C GLY A 127 8.65 -15.87 -2.40
N GLU A 128 9.87 -16.12 -2.84
CA GLU A 128 10.93 -15.11 -2.89
C GLU A 128 10.80 -14.25 -4.16
N ILE A 129 10.84 -12.93 -3.98
CA ILE A 129 10.99 -11.97 -5.08
C ILE A 129 12.41 -11.44 -5.04
N SER A 130 13.20 -11.68 -6.08
CA SER A 130 14.56 -11.17 -6.14
C SER A 130 15.03 -10.83 -7.56
N VAL A 131 16.07 -10.00 -7.63
CA VAL A 131 16.80 -9.72 -8.86
C VAL A 131 18.22 -10.30 -8.79
N PRO A 132 18.92 -10.44 -9.94
CA PRO A 132 20.32 -10.85 -9.95
C PRO A 132 21.17 -9.99 -9.01
N LYS A 133 22.22 -10.59 -8.43
CA LYS A 133 23.10 -9.92 -7.46
C LYS A 133 23.73 -8.63 -8.00
N THR A 134 23.82 -8.47 -9.31
CA THR A 134 24.34 -7.30 -10.03
C THR A 134 23.34 -6.14 -10.14
N ILE A 135 22.16 -6.23 -9.54
CA ILE A 135 21.15 -5.17 -9.46
C ILE A 135 20.74 -5.03 -7.99
N GLY A 136 20.62 -3.81 -7.51
CA GLY A 136 19.95 -3.63 -6.22
C GLY A 136 19.84 -2.18 -5.78
N VAL A 137 19.10 -2.02 -4.70
CA VAL A 137 18.87 -0.75 -4.02
C VAL A 137 20.00 -0.48 -3.04
N PRO A 138 20.81 0.58 -3.22
CA PRO A 138 21.89 0.88 -2.31
C PRO A 138 21.33 1.22 -0.92
N MET A 139 21.85 0.52 0.09
CA MET A 139 21.51 0.66 1.51
C MET A 139 22.78 0.90 2.32
N ALA A 140 22.66 1.69 3.40
CA ALA A 140 23.77 1.99 4.29
C ALA A 140 23.36 1.78 5.76
N PRO A 141 24.29 1.38 6.64
CA PRO A 141 24.03 1.31 8.07
C PRO A 141 23.51 2.65 8.60
N GLY A 142 22.51 2.62 9.48
CA GLY A 142 21.90 3.82 10.05
C GLY A 142 20.69 4.35 9.29
N MET A 143 20.38 3.82 8.10
CA MET A 143 19.13 4.17 7.42
C MET A 143 17.92 3.79 8.28
N ARG A 144 16.99 4.73 8.43
CA ARG A 144 15.76 4.56 9.21
C ARG A 144 14.69 3.92 8.34
N LEU A 145 14.31 2.70 8.68
CA LEU A 145 13.25 1.97 8.00
C LEU A 145 12.05 1.80 8.92
N GLY A 146 10.90 1.51 8.33
CA GLY A 146 9.77 0.97 9.06
C GLY A 146 8.87 0.15 8.15
N MET A 147 7.98 -0.62 8.74
CA MET A 147 6.98 -1.38 8.00
C MET A 147 5.62 -1.29 8.67
N TYR A 148 4.57 -1.35 7.86
CA TYR A 148 3.21 -1.56 8.33
C TYR A 148 2.57 -2.66 7.48
N VAL A 149 1.63 -3.36 8.08
CA VAL A 149 0.91 -4.47 7.45
C VAL A 149 -0.59 -4.27 7.65
N ALA A 150 -1.34 -4.45 6.58
CA ALA A 150 -2.77 -4.64 6.57
C ALA A 150 -3.06 -6.14 6.63
N TRP A 151 -3.76 -6.57 7.67
CA TRP A 151 -4.22 -7.95 7.81
C TRP A 151 -5.62 -8.12 7.23
N HIS A 152 -5.89 -9.27 6.62
CA HIS A 152 -7.23 -9.73 6.24
C HIS A 152 -7.29 -11.25 6.45
N ASN A 153 -7.60 -11.67 7.67
CA ASN A 153 -7.69 -13.09 8.02
C ASN A 153 -9.06 -13.66 7.67
N ASP A 154 -9.20 -14.29 6.51
CA ASP A 154 -10.42 -14.97 6.04
C ASP A 154 -10.39 -16.49 6.27
N THR A 155 -9.50 -16.98 7.16
CA THR A 155 -9.27 -18.43 7.36
C THR A 155 -10.39 -19.17 8.10
N GLY A 156 -11.44 -18.45 8.51
CA GLY A 156 -12.58 -18.99 9.26
C GLY A 156 -12.33 -19.14 10.76
N ARG A 157 -11.18 -18.67 11.27
CA ARG A 157 -10.83 -18.71 12.70
C ARG A 157 -9.83 -17.62 13.08
N ASP A 158 -9.84 -17.22 14.35
CA ASP A 158 -8.84 -16.30 14.89
C ASP A 158 -7.45 -16.95 14.90
N LEU A 159 -6.42 -16.16 14.61
CA LEU A 159 -5.03 -16.58 14.70
C LEU A 159 -4.33 -15.75 15.79
N ALA A 160 -4.16 -16.34 16.98
CA ALA A 160 -3.48 -15.69 18.10
C ALA A 160 -1.95 -15.85 17.99
N GLY A 161 -1.21 -14.84 18.43
CA GLY A 161 0.25 -14.95 18.55
C GLY A 161 1.00 -15.11 17.23
N ALA A 162 0.49 -14.52 16.14
CA ALA A 162 1.12 -14.56 14.82
C ALA A 162 2.34 -13.62 14.75
N PHE A 163 3.35 -13.98 13.98
CA PHE A 163 4.53 -13.18 13.71
C PHE A 163 4.72 -12.99 12.21
N LEU A 164 4.95 -11.75 11.82
CA LEU A 164 5.42 -11.39 10.48
C LEU A 164 6.93 -11.58 10.41
N LYS A 165 7.41 -12.34 9.42
CA LYS A 165 8.83 -12.51 9.12
C LYS A 165 9.14 -12.01 7.72
N VAL A 166 9.94 -10.95 7.64
CA VAL A 166 10.45 -10.42 6.38
C VAL A 166 11.92 -10.78 6.29
N THR A 167 12.27 -11.69 5.38
CA THR A 167 13.68 -11.97 5.06
C THR A 167 14.07 -11.14 3.85
N MET A 168 14.99 -10.21 4.05
CA MET A 168 15.57 -9.36 3.03
C MET A 168 16.90 -9.92 2.57
N LEU A 169 17.05 -10.03 1.24
CA LEU A 169 18.27 -10.47 0.59
C LEU A 169 19.13 -9.26 0.26
N TRP A 170 20.43 -9.36 0.52
CA TRP A 170 21.37 -8.32 0.19
C TRP A 170 22.56 -8.82 -0.63
N THR A 171 23.22 -7.89 -1.31
CA THR A 171 24.49 -8.09 -2.01
C THR A 171 25.57 -7.30 -1.25
N PRO A 172 26.72 -7.92 -0.92
CA PRO A 172 27.80 -7.24 -0.20
C PRO A 172 28.55 -6.22 -1.05
N LYS A 173 29.18 -5.26 -0.37
CA LYS A 173 29.93 -4.16 -1.02
C LYS A 173 31.08 -4.62 -1.93
N ASN A 174 31.67 -5.77 -1.62
CA ASN A 174 32.77 -6.38 -2.38
C ASN A 174 32.30 -7.25 -3.55
N GLN A 175 31.00 -7.28 -3.88
CA GLN A 175 30.50 -8.01 -5.04
C GLN A 175 31.16 -7.51 -6.34
N ASN A 176 31.63 -8.46 -7.15
CA ASN A 176 32.16 -8.22 -8.49
C ASN A 176 31.35 -9.05 -9.51
N PRO A 177 30.82 -8.46 -10.60
CA PRO A 177 30.76 -7.02 -10.88
C PRO A 177 29.92 -6.27 -9.85
N ARG A 178 30.26 -5.00 -9.63
CA ARG A 178 29.53 -4.13 -8.69
C ARG A 178 28.06 -4.01 -9.14
N PRO A 179 27.08 -4.10 -8.23
CA PRO A 179 25.68 -3.93 -8.60
C PRO A 179 25.38 -2.55 -9.17
N VAL A 180 24.49 -2.49 -10.15
CA VAL A 180 23.90 -1.22 -10.60
C VAL A 180 22.94 -0.71 -9.55
N ASN A 181 23.05 0.57 -9.21
CA ASN A 181 22.16 1.22 -8.25
C ASN A 181 20.79 1.44 -8.90
N SER A 182 19.80 0.64 -8.50
CA SER A 182 18.40 0.88 -8.81
C SER A 182 17.69 1.44 -7.59
N LEU A 183 16.65 2.24 -7.78
CA LEU A 183 15.78 2.74 -6.73
C LEU A 183 14.33 2.39 -7.11
N PRO A 184 13.47 2.10 -6.13
CA PRO A 184 12.05 1.89 -6.39
C PRO A 184 11.42 3.19 -6.88
N ILE A 185 10.66 3.11 -7.97
CA ILE A 185 9.72 4.14 -8.40
C ILE A 185 8.31 3.60 -8.17
N TYR A 186 7.49 4.36 -7.44
CA TYR A 186 6.12 4.01 -7.11
C TYR A 186 5.14 4.91 -7.87
N MET A 187 4.28 4.30 -8.69
CA MET A 187 3.29 4.98 -9.53
C MET A 187 1.89 4.48 -9.17
N ASP A 188 1.06 5.39 -8.66
CA ASP A 188 -0.28 5.12 -8.16
C ASP A 188 -1.31 5.83 -9.04
N VAL A 189 -2.37 5.12 -9.45
CA VAL A 189 -3.40 5.69 -10.33
C VAL A 189 -4.35 6.64 -9.60
N ASN A 190 -4.33 6.63 -8.27
CA ASN A 190 -5.18 7.44 -7.40
C ASN A 190 -4.36 8.09 -6.29
N LEU A 191 -3.19 8.63 -6.67
CA LEU A 191 -2.28 9.20 -5.71
C LEU A 191 -2.91 10.36 -4.92
N THR A 192 -3.08 10.15 -3.63
CA THR A 192 -3.38 11.20 -2.65
C THR A 192 -2.37 11.10 -1.51
N VAL A 193 -1.33 11.94 -1.52
CA VAL A 193 -0.31 11.89 -0.45
C VAL A 193 -0.94 12.26 0.89
N GLY A 194 -0.77 11.38 1.88
CA GLY A 194 -1.39 11.49 3.19
C GLY A 194 -2.86 11.10 3.25
N GLY A 195 -3.46 10.68 2.13
CA GLY A 195 -4.85 10.21 2.05
C GLY A 195 -4.95 8.75 1.62
N THR A 196 -6.17 8.32 1.31
CA THR A 196 -6.39 7.00 0.72
C THR A 196 -5.96 6.96 -0.74
N ASN A 197 -5.37 5.84 -1.15
CA ASN A 197 -5.11 5.49 -2.54
C ASN A 197 -6.21 4.58 -3.12
N THR A 198 -7.22 4.20 -2.34
CA THR A 198 -8.36 3.42 -2.85
C THR A 198 -9.40 4.26 -3.57
N PHE A 199 -10.13 3.65 -4.51
CA PHE A 199 -11.16 4.31 -5.30
C PHE A 199 -12.31 3.38 -5.67
N ASP A 200 -13.42 3.98 -6.10
CA ASP A 200 -14.64 3.25 -6.46
C ASP A 200 -14.50 2.55 -7.81
N VAL A 201 -15.09 1.35 -7.94
CA VAL A 201 -15.15 0.60 -9.19
C VAL A 201 -16.60 0.44 -9.63
N PRO A 202 -17.05 1.12 -10.70
CA PRO A 202 -18.39 0.93 -11.22
C PRO A 202 -18.56 -0.48 -11.82
N PRO A 203 -19.80 -0.94 -12.03
CA PRO A 203 -20.06 -2.18 -12.78
C PRO A 203 -19.45 -2.14 -14.18
N GLY A 204 -18.92 -3.28 -14.63
CA GLY A 204 -18.30 -3.47 -15.94
C GLY A 204 -16.88 -2.90 -16.02
N LYS A 205 -16.47 -2.58 -17.26
CA LYS A 205 -15.13 -2.10 -17.56
C LYS A 205 -14.96 -0.64 -17.13
N SER A 206 -13.89 -0.36 -16.42
CA SER A 206 -13.51 1.00 -16.03
C SER A 206 -12.00 1.17 -16.02
N SER A 207 -11.55 2.42 -16.03
CA SER A 207 -10.14 2.74 -15.89
C SER A 207 -9.96 3.97 -15.02
N LYS A 208 -8.83 4.03 -14.32
CA LYS A 208 -8.38 5.21 -13.58
C LYS A 208 -6.93 5.48 -13.90
N SER A 209 -6.55 6.76 -13.96
CA SER A 209 -5.22 7.16 -14.35
C SER A 209 -4.68 8.32 -13.53
N PHE A 210 -3.35 8.39 -13.45
CA PHE A 210 -2.63 9.51 -12.87
C PHE A 210 -1.50 9.94 -13.79
N ASP A 211 -1.40 11.25 -14.03
CA ASP A 211 -0.39 11.87 -14.86
C ASP A 211 0.75 12.40 -13.99
N PHE A 212 1.99 12.23 -14.44
CA PHE A 212 3.15 12.76 -13.74
C PHE A 212 4.23 13.20 -14.72
N THR A 213 5.12 14.06 -14.23
CA THR A 213 6.34 14.45 -14.93
C THR A 213 7.52 13.85 -14.20
N LEU A 214 8.40 13.15 -14.92
CA LEU A 214 9.55 12.50 -14.30
C LEU A 214 10.67 13.53 -14.04
N PRO A 215 11.13 13.74 -12.80
CA PRO A 215 12.12 14.79 -12.51
C PRO A 215 13.55 14.43 -12.94
N VAL A 216 13.85 13.13 -13.06
CA VAL A 216 15.19 12.61 -13.36
C VAL A 216 15.09 11.56 -14.47
N ALA A 217 15.97 11.63 -15.46
CA ALA A 217 16.03 10.66 -16.55
C ALA A 217 16.66 9.35 -16.05
N GLY A 218 16.31 8.24 -16.70
CA GLY A 218 16.83 6.94 -16.31
C GLY A 218 16.20 5.81 -17.09
N ARG A 219 16.25 4.60 -16.51
CA ARG A 219 15.70 3.39 -17.14
C ARG A 219 15.01 2.49 -16.13
N LEU A 220 13.92 1.84 -16.54
CA LEU A 220 13.29 0.77 -15.79
C LEU A 220 13.96 -0.56 -16.13
N LEU A 221 14.57 -1.20 -15.14
CA LEU A 221 15.11 -2.55 -15.28
C LEU A 221 14.04 -3.62 -15.07
N GLY A 222 12.98 -3.31 -14.33
CA GLY A 222 11.85 -4.20 -14.15
C GLY A 222 10.65 -3.47 -13.60
N VAL A 223 9.48 -4.08 -13.76
CA VAL A 223 8.20 -3.57 -13.25
C VAL A 223 7.37 -4.69 -12.66
N GLY A 224 6.62 -4.35 -11.62
CA GLY A 224 5.55 -5.14 -11.03
C GLY A 224 4.38 -4.22 -10.69
N GLY A 225 3.44 -4.72 -9.91
CA GLY A 225 2.34 -3.92 -9.43
C GLY A 225 1.59 -4.60 -8.30
N HIS A 226 0.54 -3.92 -7.87
CA HIS A 226 -0.43 -4.43 -6.91
C HIS A 226 -1.81 -3.98 -7.38
N MET A 227 -2.79 -4.88 -7.31
CA MET A 227 -4.17 -4.60 -7.66
C MET A 227 -5.12 -5.35 -6.72
N HIS A 228 -6.19 -4.69 -6.31
CA HIS A 228 -7.33 -5.37 -5.68
C HIS A 228 -8.14 -6.19 -6.70
N ASP A 229 -9.11 -6.95 -6.20
CA ASP A 229 -10.06 -7.75 -6.96
C ASP A 229 -10.69 -6.98 -8.12
N TYR A 230 -11.00 -7.73 -9.19
CA TYR A 230 -11.48 -7.22 -10.48
C TYR A 230 -10.46 -6.43 -11.30
N GLY A 231 -9.27 -6.13 -10.75
CA GLY A 231 -8.18 -5.48 -11.47
C GLY A 231 -7.71 -6.33 -12.65
N VAL A 232 -7.61 -5.73 -13.84
CA VAL A 232 -7.20 -6.40 -15.10
C VAL A 232 -5.69 -6.20 -15.35
N GLY A 233 -5.19 -5.02 -15.04
CA GLY A 233 -3.77 -4.69 -15.20
C GLY A 233 -3.48 -3.22 -15.01
N VAL A 234 -2.19 -2.89 -14.93
CA VAL A 234 -1.67 -1.53 -14.87
C VAL A 234 -0.68 -1.32 -16.01
N ARG A 235 -0.73 -0.15 -16.64
CA ARG A 235 0.19 0.22 -17.72
C ARG A 235 0.79 1.60 -17.50
N LEU A 236 1.99 1.77 -18.05
CA LEU A 236 2.69 3.05 -18.13
C LEU A 236 2.67 3.52 -19.58
N GLU A 237 2.23 4.76 -19.80
CA GLU A 237 2.09 5.39 -21.10
C GLU A 237 2.97 6.63 -21.20
N ASP A 238 3.53 6.84 -22.39
CA ASP A 238 4.08 8.12 -22.81
C ASP A 238 2.93 9.04 -23.22
N LEU A 239 2.79 10.19 -22.55
CA LEU A 239 1.68 11.10 -22.78
C LEU A 239 1.79 11.92 -24.06
N GLU A 240 3.01 12.10 -24.54
CA GLU A 240 3.27 12.92 -25.72
C GLU A 240 3.08 12.09 -26.98
N THR A 241 3.41 10.80 -26.94
CA THR A 241 3.28 9.91 -28.10
C THR A 241 2.07 8.97 -28.03
N GLY A 242 1.39 8.87 -26.88
CA GLY A 242 0.30 7.91 -26.64
C GLY A 242 0.76 6.44 -26.60
N LYS A 243 2.07 6.18 -26.50
CA LYS A 243 2.61 4.82 -26.58
C LYS A 243 2.57 4.15 -25.21
N VAL A 244 2.07 2.91 -25.16
CA VAL A 244 2.26 2.06 -23.98
C VAL A 244 3.72 1.63 -23.88
N ILE A 245 4.40 2.07 -22.82
CA ILE A 245 5.80 1.75 -22.52
C ILE A 245 5.90 0.33 -21.95
N THR A 246 5.04 0.03 -20.98
CA THR A 246 4.95 -1.30 -20.38
C THR A 246 3.59 -1.53 -19.73
N ARG A 247 3.27 -2.80 -19.48
CA ARG A 247 2.04 -3.27 -18.82
C ARG A 247 2.37 -4.45 -17.91
N VAL A 248 1.74 -4.47 -16.74
CA VAL A 248 1.58 -5.65 -15.89
C VAL A 248 0.11 -6.06 -15.91
N THR A 249 -0.17 -7.34 -16.05
CA THR A 249 -1.50 -7.93 -16.02
C THR A 249 -1.70 -8.76 -14.76
N THR A 250 -2.95 -8.95 -14.36
CA THR A 250 -3.35 -9.84 -13.27
C THR A 250 -3.74 -11.23 -13.78
N THR A 251 -3.64 -12.22 -12.91
CA THR A 251 -4.43 -13.46 -12.99
C THR A 251 -5.54 -13.33 -11.96
N ARG A 252 -6.74 -13.76 -12.35
CA ARG A 252 -7.94 -13.73 -11.50
C ARG A 252 -8.59 -15.11 -11.48
N ASP A 253 -9.27 -15.44 -10.38
CA ASP A 253 -10.17 -16.59 -10.33
C ASP A 253 -11.57 -16.25 -10.91
N ASP A 254 -12.47 -17.23 -10.88
CA ASP A 254 -13.84 -17.10 -11.41
C ASP A 254 -14.69 -16.07 -10.65
N ALA A 255 -14.35 -15.78 -9.39
CA ALA A 255 -15.00 -14.74 -8.58
C ALA A 255 -14.42 -13.34 -8.85
N GLY A 256 -13.36 -13.24 -9.65
CA GLY A 256 -12.66 -12.00 -9.95
C GLY A 256 -11.56 -11.64 -8.94
N LYS A 257 -11.26 -12.51 -7.97
CA LYS A 257 -10.20 -12.30 -6.98
C LYS A 257 -8.85 -12.26 -7.66
N VAL A 258 -8.02 -11.26 -7.38
CA VAL A 258 -6.66 -11.20 -7.95
C VAL A 258 -5.77 -12.21 -7.21
N THR A 259 -5.28 -13.21 -7.94
CA THR A 259 -4.40 -14.26 -7.38
C THR A 259 -2.93 -14.01 -7.71
N LYS A 260 -2.65 -13.25 -8.77
CA LYS A 260 -1.29 -12.92 -9.19
C LYS A 260 -1.24 -11.60 -9.92
N VAL A 261 -0.14 -10.86 -9.73
CA VAL A 261 0.25 -9.76 -10.62
C VAL A 261 1.54 -10.15 -11.33
N SER A 262 1.54 -10.06 -12.66
CA SER A 262 2.74 -10.33 -13.46
C SER A 262 3.86 -9.32 -13.17
N ARG A 263 5.09 -9.78 -13.34
CA ARG A 263 6.31 -8.98 -13.19
C ARG A 263 7.13 -9.12 -14.45
N LYS A 264 7.87 -8.07 -14.83
CA LYS A 264 8.75 -8.06 -15.99
C LYS A 264 10.12 -7.57 -15.58
N LEU A 265 11.17 -8.20 -16.10
CA LEU A 265 12.56 -7.82 -15.87
C LEU A 265 13.24 -7.65 -17.23
N TYR A 266 13.50 -6.41 -17.61
CA TYR A 266 14.15 -6.00 -18.86
C TYR A 266 15.67 -5.97 -18.75
N GLY A 267 16.18 -5.70 -17.54
CA GLY A 267 17.60 -5.45 -17.27
C GLY A 267 18.50 -6.69 -17.26
N VAL A 268 17.96 -7.89 -17.49
CA VAL A 268 18.75 -9.12 -17.61
C VAL A 268 19.24 -9.35 -19.05
N SER A 269 18.51 -8.82 -20.04
CA SER A 269 18.76 -9.03 -21.47
C SER A 269 18.94 -7.73 -22.28
N GLY A 270 18.90 -6.54 -21.66
CA GLY A 270 19.11 -5.27 -22.35
C GLY A 270 19.23 -4.05 -21.44
N ASP A 271 19.29 -2.86 -22.03
CA ASP A 271 19.49 -1.55 -21.36
C ASP A 271 18.26 -1.05 -20.56
N GLY A 272 17.27 -1.89 -20.30
CA GLY A 272 16.01 -1.49 -19.67
C GLY A 272 15.15 -0.54 -20.54
N LEU A 273 14.02 -0.09 -20.00
CA LEU A 273 13.12 0.84 -20.70
C LEU A 273 13.49 2.28 -20.33
N LYS A 274 13.98 3.06 -21.30
CA LYS A 274 14.40 4.44 -21.09
C LYS A 274 13.21 5.37 -20.81
N LEU A 275 13.34 6.22 -19.80
CA LEU A 275 12.46 7.34 -19.51
C LEU A 275 13.26 8.66 -19.48
N ARG A 276 12.62 9.75 -19.89
CA ARG A 276 13.23 11.07 -20.01
C ARG A 276 12.84 11.96 -18.83
N ALA A 277 13.75 12.82 -18.40
CA ALA A 277 13.44 13.87 -17.44
C ALA A 277 12.52 14.92 -18.08
N ASN A 278 11.71 15.59 -17.27
CA ASN A 278 10.79 16.65 -17.67
C ASN A 278 9.80 16.22 -18.77
N HIS A 279 9.56 14.92 -18.89
CA HIS A 279 8.66 14.30 -19.86
C HIS A 279 7.40 13.81 -19.14
N ARG A 280 6.25 13.93 -19.80
CA ARG A 280 4.95 13.55 -19.21
C ARG A 280 4.66 12.07 -19.45
N TYR A 281 4.25 11.39 -18.39
CA TYR A 281 3.84 9.99 -18.40
C TYR A 281 2.51 9.83 -17.67
N ARG A 282 1.84 8.70 -17.91
CA ARG A 282 0.61 8.32 -17.20
C ARG A 282 0.66 6.87 -16.80
N VAL A 283 0.28 6.61 -15.55
CA VAL A 283 -0.06 5.28 -15.09
C VAL A 283 -1.57 5.10 -15.22
N VAL A 284 -2.01 3.98 -15.80
CA VAL A 284 -3.43 3.64 -15.94
C VAL A 284 -3.70 2.25 -15.38
N GLY A 285 -4.70 2.14 -14.51
CA GLY A 285 -5.23 0.88 -14.00
C GLY A 285 -6.56 0.56 -14.65
N ASP A 286 -6.69 -0.65 -15.20
CA ASP A 286 -7.90 -1.16 -15.82
C ASP A 286 -8.61 -2.12 -14.86
N TYR A 287 -9.93 -2.02 -14.79
CA TYR A 287 -10.81 -2.89 -13.99
C TYR A 287 -11.94 -3.45 -14.84
N ASP A 288 -12.44 -4.63 -14.44
CA ASP A 288 -13.65 -5.23 -15.02
C ASP A 288 -14.45 -5.90 -13.91
N ASN A 289 -15.45 -5.19 -13.40
CA ASN A 289 -16.27 -5.57 -12.25
C ASN A 289 -17.57 -6.27 -12.70
N PRO A 290 -17.70 -7.60 -12.55
CA PRO A 290 -18.84 -8.36 -13.06
C PRO A 290 -20.06 -8.33 -12.14
N THR A 291 -19.99 -7.69 -10.96
CA THR A 291 -21.02 -7.87 -9.91
C THR A 291 -22.33 -7.12 -10.16
N GLY A 292 -22.36 -6.23 -11.17
CA GLY A 292 -23.52 -5.36 -11.40
C GLY A 292 -23.69 -4.24 -10.35
N GLN A 293 -22.77 -4.11 -9.38
CA GLN A 293 -22.85 -3.13 -8.29
C GLN A 293 -21.58 -2.28 -8.20
N LEU A 294 -21.71 -1.03 -7.75
CA LEU A 294 -20.57 -0.15 -7.45
C LEU A 294 -19.79 -0.72 -6.26
N LYS A 295 -18.48 -0.91 -6.42
CA LYS A 295 -17.59 -1.24 -5.31
C LYS A 295 -16.93 0.02 -4.77
N VAL A 296 -17.52 0.59 -3.72
CA VAL A 296 -17.03 1.81 -3.06
C VAL A 296 -15.66 1.54 -2.44
N LYS A 297 -14.65 2.34 -2.79
CA LYS A 297 -13.25 2.20 -2.36
C LYS A 297 -12.69 0.77 -2.52
N GLY A 298 -13.26 0.00 -3.45
CA GLY A 298 -12.91 -1.41 -3.66
C GLY A 298 -11.63 -1.61 -4.47
N ALA A 299 -11.15 -0.59 -5.19
CA ALA A 299 -9.96 -0.69 -6.02
C ALA A 299 -8.74 -0.01 -5.44
N MET A 300 -7.58 -0.53 -5.84
CA MET A 300 -6.26 0.04 -5.69
C MET A 300 -5.42 -0.46 -6.85
N ALA A 301 -4.68 0.40 -7.54
CA ALA A 301 -3.87 -0.02 -8.68
C ALA A 301 -2.55 0.74 -8.74
N HIS A 302 -1.44 0.00 -8.58
CA HIS A 302 -0.10 0.56 -8.59
C HIS A 302 0.79 -0.15 -9.59
N MET A 303 1.71 0.60 -10.18
CA MET A 303 2.90 0.06 -10.83
C MET A 303 4.13 0.45 -10.01
N VAL A 304 5.00 -0.53 -9.74
CA VAL A 304 6.28 -0.30 -9.09
C VAL A 304 7.39 -0.69 -10.04
N GLY A 305 8.43 0.13 -10.15
CA GLY A 305 9.57 -0.12 -11.02
C GLY A 305 10.90 -0.16 -10.27
N LEU A 306 11.84 -0.96 -10.77
CA LEU A 306 13.26 -0.84 -10.42
C LEU A 306 13.92 0.15 -11.39
N PHE A 307 14.11 1.38 -10.95
CA PHE A 307 14.57 2.49 -11.77
C PHE A 307 16.04 2.78 -11.54
N VAL A 308 16.86 2.77 -12.58
CA VAL A 308 18.25 3.22 -12.53
C VAL A 308 18.28 4.65 -13.06
N PRO A 309 18.51 5.67 -12.20
CA PRO A 309 18.69 7.04 -12.67
C PRO A 309 19.98 7.14 -13.50
N ASP A 310 19.98 7.99 -14.52
CA ASP A 310 21.21 8.30 -15.27
C ASP A 310 22.26 8.96 -14.38
N ASP A 311 21.80 9.75 -13.41
CA ASP A 311 22.61 10.39 -12.39
C ASP A 311 21.89 10.31 -11.04
N LEU A 312 22.41 9.45 -10.15
CA LEU A 312 21.84 9.25 -8.82
C LEU A 312 21.96 10.49 -7.92
N SER A 313 22.94 11.37 -8.16
CA SER A 313 23.11 12.60 -7.37
C SER A 313 21.97 13.60 -7.58
N ARG A 314 21.22 13.46 -8.68
CA ARG A 314 20.03 14.26 -8.98
C ARG A 314 18.75 13.72 -8.36
N TRP A 315 18.82 12.61 -7.63
CA TRP A 315 17.64 12.10 -6.93
C TRP A 315 17.13 13.15 -5.94
N PRO A 316 15.82 13.46 -5.92
CA PRO A 316 15.28 14.46 -5.02
C PRO A 316 15.61 14.17 -3.55
N ALA A 317 16.15 15.16 -2.85
CA ALA A 317 16.39 15.08 -1.41
C ALA A 317 15.08 15.23 -0.64
N ILE A 318 15.06 14.75 0.61
CA ILE A 318 13.98 15.04 1.54
C ILE A 318 14.04 16.53 1.91
N ASP A 319 12.91 17.22 1.77
CA ASP A 319 12.69 18.53 2.41
C ASP A 319 11.73 18.34 3.59
N PRO A 320 12.21 18.37 4.85
CA PRO A 320 11.35 18.23 6.02
C PRO A 320 10.32 19.34 6.15
N ARG A 321 10.43 20.45 5.42
CA ARG A 321 9.45 21.55 5.49
C ARG A 321 8.39 21.47 4.39
N ASP A 322 8.53 20.52 3.45
CA ASP A 322 7.54 20.32 2.41
C ASP A 322 6.20 19.87 3.04
N PRO A 323 5.09 20.61 2.84
CA PRO A 323 3.81 20.30 3.47
C PRO A 323 3.19 18.98 2.96
N THR A 324 3.55 18.52 1.77
CA THR A 324 3.16 17.21 1.24
C THR A 324 3.94 16.09 1.92
N TYR A 325 5.23 16.29 2.16
CA TYR A 325 6.05 15.34 2.94
C TYR A 325 5.59 15.24 4.40
N GLN A 326 5.25 16.37 5.02
CA GLN A 326 4.67 16.38 6.37
C GLN A 326 3.34 15.63 6.44
N ARG A 327 2.47 15.79 5.45
CA ARG A 327 1.21 15.00 5.35
C ARG A 327 1.47 13.50 5.18
N ASP A 328 2.47 13.11 4.40
CA ASP A 328 2.89 11.71 4.29
C ASP A 328 3.31 11.16 5.66
N LEU A 329 4.22 11.85 6.35
CA LEU A 329 4.68 11.44 7.68
C LEU A 329 3.55 11.35 8.71
N ALA A 330 2.65 12.34 8.73
CA ALA A 330 1.49 12.32 9.63
C ALA A 330 0.60 11.10 9.36
N SER A 331 0.35 10.77 8.09
CA SER A 331 -0.45 9.58 7.74
C SER A 331 0.20 8.27 8.18
N LEU A 332 1.53 8.19 8.16
CA LEU A 332 2.29 7.03 8.63
C LEU A 332 2.32 6.93 10.16
N GLN A 333 2.12 8.02 10.87
CA GLN A 333 2.00 8.03 12.34
C GLN A 333 0.60 7.62 12.81
N VAL A 334 -0.43 7.95 12.04
CA VAL A 334 -1.85 7.65 12.38
C VAL A 334 -2.24 6.22 12.03
N ARG A 335 -1.64 5.60 11.00
CA ARG A 335 -1.86 4.18 10.68
C ARG A 335 -1.64 3.34 11.94
N GLY A 336 -2.68 2.60 12.35
CA GLY A 336 -2.65 1.68 13.49
C GLY A 336 -2.92 2.23 14.88
N VAL A 337 -3.39 3.47 15.03
CA VAL A 337 -4.07 3.84 16.29
C VAL A 337 -5.39 3.08 16.34
N PRO A 338 -5.66 2.24 17.36
CA PRO A 338 -6.98 1.65 17.52
C PRO A 338 -7.98 2.80 17.63
N SER A 339 -9.04 2.80 16.81
CA SER A 339 -10.20 3.62 17.08
C SER A 339 -10.64 3.29 18.51
N ALA A 340 -10.51 4.24 19.43
CA ALA A 340 -10.99 4.06 20.79
C ALA A 340 -12.47 3.70 20.69
N ALA A 341 -12.82 2.47 21.09
CA ALA A 341 -14.19 2.03 21.07
C ALA A 341 -15.01 2.97 21.98
N GLY A 342 -16.01 3.62 21.39
CA GLY A 342 -17.14 4.22 22.09
C GLY A 342 -16.84 5.41 23.01
N GLN A 343 -16.78 6.61 22.44
CA GLN A 343 -17.34 7.78 23.11
C GLN A 343 -18.15 8.61 22.12
N HIS A 344 -19.48 8.50 22.24
CA HIS A 344 -20.40 9.47 21.68
C HIS A 344 -20.01 10.87 22.15
N GLY A 345 -19.77 11.76 21.20
CA GLY A 345 -19.68 13.21 21.40
C GLY A 345 -20.21 13.87 20.14
N GLY A 346 -21.51 14.19 20.16
CA GLY A 346 -22.20 14.84 19.05
C GLY A 346 -21.57 16.20 18.73
N GLY A 347 -21.39 16.44 17.45
CA GLY A 347 -21.01 17.73 16.89
C GLY A 347 -21.57 17.81 15.48
N HIS A 348 -22.89 18.01 15.38
CA HIS A 348 -23.49 18.49 14.14
C HIS A 348 -22.83 19.84 13.80
N GLN A 349 -22.13 19.91 12.68
CA GLN A 349 -21.96 21.17 11.97
C GLN A 349 -22.64 21.01 10.62
N GLU A 350 -23.75 21.74 10.49
CA GLU A 350 -24.49 21.97 9.27
C GLU A 350 -23.55 22.45 8.18
N HIS A 351 -23.56 21.76 7.04
CA HIS A 351 -23.02 22.33 5.81
C HIS A 351 -24.02 23.37 5.31
N ALA A 352 -23.72 24.64 5.63
CA ALA A 352 -24.27 25.76 4.92
C ALA A 352 -23.84 25.67 3.44
N GLU A 353 -24.85 25.58 2.59
CA GLU A 353 -24.78 25.67 1.14
C GLU A 353 -24.22 27.04 0.75
N VAL A 354 -23.03 27.07 0.14
CA VAL A 354 -22.48 28.28 -0.48
C VAL A 354 -22.70 28.15 -1.98
N ALA A 355 -23.68 28.91 -2.46
CA ALA A 355 -24.04 29.08 -3.85
C ALA A 355 -22.88 29.65 -4.69
N GLU A 356 -22.68 29.10 -5.89
CA GLU A 356 -21.89 29.74 -6.95
C GLU A 356 -22.65 30.94 -7.55
N PRO A 357 -21.98 32.07 -7.85
CA PRO A 357 -22.63 33.21 -8.45
C PRO A 357 -22.65 33.14 -9.98
N GLY A 358 -23.85 33.25 -10.54
CA GLY A 358 -24.08 34.09 -11.71
C GLY A 358 -24.35 33.37 -13.04
N LYS A 359 -25.64 33.16 -13.35
CA LYS A 359 -26.24 33.47 -14.66
C LYS A 359 -27.72 33.85 -14.47
N PRO A 360 -28.23 34.91 -15.13
CA PRO A 360 -29.58 35.41 -14.91
C PRO A 360 -30.64 34.56 -15.62
N GLN A 361 -31.70 34.18 -14.88
CA GLN A 361 -32.94 33.64 -15.44
C GLN A 361 -33.94 34.78 -15.68
N GLN A 362 -34.29 35.01 -16.95
CA GLN A 362 -35.65 35.39 -17.37
C GLN A 362 -36.33 34.04 -17.71
N GLY A 363 -37.54 33.69 -17.30
CA GLY A 363 -38.66 34.48 -16.83
C GLY A 363 -39.86 34.15 -17.73
N ASP A 364 -40.42 32.95 -17.63
CA ASP A 364 -41.65 32.58 -18.33
C ASP A 364 -42.68 32.08 -17.31
N ALA A 365 -43.67 32.95 -17.06
CA ALA A 365 -44.88 32.65 -16.31
C ALA A 365 -45.98 32.25 -17.30
N ALA A 366 -46.55 31.07 -17.09
CA ALA A 366 -47.79 30.65 -17.72
C ALA A 366 -48.97 31.40 -17.08
N GLY A 367 -49.72 32.12 -17.90
CA GLY A 367 -51.04 32.67 -17.58
C GLY A 367 -52.03 32.25 -18.66
N THR A 368 -52.99 31.42 -18.28
CA THR A 368 -54.21 31.15 -19.04
C THR A 368 -55.17 32.32 -18.95
N GLU A 369 -55.72 32.82 -20.06
CA GLU A 369 -57.15 33.05 -20.26
C GLU A 369 -57.52 33.46 -21.70
N HIS A 370 -58.82 33.38 -21.98
CA HIS A 370 -59.53 33.16 -23.24
C HIS A 370 -59.81 34.42 -24.10
N THR A 371 -60.36 34.14 -25.30
CA THR A 371 -61.09 35.00 -26.27
C THR A 371 -60.17 35.74 -27.27
N GLY A 372 -60.42 35.85 -28.57
CA GLY A 372 -61.58 35.60 -29.43
C GLY A 372 -61.62 36.70 -30.50
N HIS A 373 -61.89 36.30 -31.74
CA HIS A 373 -62.32 37.11 -32.91
C HIS A 373 -61.32 37.78 -33.87
N LYS A 374 -61.60 37.41 -35.14
CA LYS A 374 -61.37 38.01 -36.46
C LYS A 374 -60.04 37.77 -37.16
#